data_AF-A0A0D7CQI9-F1
#
_entry.id   AF-A0A0D7CQI9-F1
#
_cell.length_a   1.000
_cell.length_b   1.000
_cell.length_c   1.000
_cell.angle_alpha   90.00
_cell.angle_beta   90.00
_cell.angle_gamma   90.00
#
_symmetry.space_group_name_H-M   'P 1'
#
loop_
_entity.id
_entity.type
_entity.pdbx_description
1 polymer ?
#
loop_
_entity_poly.entity_id
_entity_poly.type
_entity_poly.pdbx_seq_one_letter_code
_entity_poly.pdbx_strand_id
1 'polypeptide(L)'
;MNPSWPRGRLRDVLLCVGGRGDVNEADLSAAVTSALRELAAETLGERSLAELVTVGAEDHPWGRSLGLRLADYDVELPDVLLYADQSDLPPQVKESCPTLSQEEWEAVLLVSKLIFRGLQSEPEPARDDAGQHPQATPRPPRSVAREQFCQALAAISERVDLHQHELTGQLRTALLNFASETPDNKEAAQRIAVLHTGEPQQGPRLCLSRSGLAFSKVVLSADGCPVPSCVLEEFPDLTQDEWNAVIHVTGLTLMAFEAELARDVGIATVSR
;
A
#
# COMPACT_ATOMS: atom_id res chain seq x y z
N MET A 1 10.76 -10.60 11.72
CA MET A 1 10.71 -12.01 11.28
C MET A 1 11.86 -12.27 10.30
N ASN A 2 12.02 -13.46 9.70
CA ASN A 2 12.94 -13.61 8.56
C ASN A 2 12.31 -12.94 7.32
N PRO A 3 13.05 -12.12 6.54
CA PRO A 3 12.60 -11.60 5.23
C PRO A 3 12.65 -12.68 4.12
N SER A 4 12.44 -13.96 4.48
CA SER A 4 12.52 -15.10 3.57
C SER A 4 11.25 -15.29 2.72
N TRP A 5 10.18 -14.55 2.99
CA TRP A 5 8.88 -14.67 2.30
C TRP A 5 8.61 -13.46 1.39
N PRO A 6 7.92 -13.62 0.24
CA PRO A 6 7.73 -12.52 -0.72
C PRO A 6 7.00 -11.30 -0.15
N ARG A 7 5.99 -11.48 0.73
CA ARG A 7 5.30 -10.36 1.39
C ARG A 7 6.26 -9.50 2.19
N GLY A 8 7.09 -10.14 3.03
CA GLY A 8 8.11 -9.46 3.83
C GLY A 8 9.14 -8.72 2.98
N ARG A 9 9.63 -9.32 1.89
CA ARG A 9 10.53 -8.63 0.96
C ARG A 9 9.88 -7.41 0.32
N LEU A 10 8.67 -7.56 -0.22
CA LEU A 10 7.94 -6.46 -0.86
C LEU A 10 7.68 -5.31 0.11
N ARG A 11 7.23 -5.63 1.32
CA ARG A 11 7.03 -4.67 2.41
C ARG A 11 8.31 -3.90 2.74
N ASP A 12 9.42 -4.61 2.91
CA ASP A 12 10.69 -4.01 3.32
C ASP A 12 11.26 -3.08 2.23
N VAL A 13 11.13 -3.43 0.94
CA VAL A 13 11.55 -2.53 -0.16
C VAL A 13 10.56 -1.38 -0.39
N LEU A 14 9.26 -1.57 -0.19
CA LEU A 14 8.26 -0.49 -0.27
C LEU A 14 8.47 0.58 0.82
N LEU A 15 8.86 0.16 2.03
CA LEU A 15 9.25 1.09 3.11
C LEU A 15 10.52 1.89 2.75
N CYS A 16 11.36 1.40 1.84
CA CYS A 16 12.52 2.13 1.32
C CYS A 16 12.20 3.14 0.21
N VAL A 17 10.99 3.17 -0.37
CA VAL A 17 10.64 4.04 -1.51
C VAL A 17 10.74 5.52 -1.14
N GLY A 18 9.90 6.02 -0.23
CA GLY A 18 10.15 7.29 0.46
C GLY A 18 11.22 7.18 1.56
N GLY A 19 12.23 6.31 1.40
CA GLY A 19 13.02 5.79 2.52
C GLY A 19 14.29 6.57 2.89
N ARG A 20 15.10 6.97 1.91
CA ARG A 20 16.25 7.88 2.06
C ARG A 20 16.57 8.55 0.73
N GLY A 21 17.21 9.72 0.80
CA GLY A 21 17.74 10.42 -0.37
C GLY A 21 18.96 9.75 -1.02
N ASP A 22 19.63 8.81 -0.34
CA ASP A 22 20.86 8.16 -0.85
C ASP A 22 20.62 6.86 -1.63
N VAL A 23 19.35 6.46 -1.83
CA VAL A 23 19.02 5.20 -2.51
C VAL A 23 19.13 5.39 -4.02
N ASN A 24 19.88 4.52 -4.69
CA ASN A 24 19.93 4.47 -6.15
C ASN A 24 18.58 3.99 -6.70
N GLU A 25 17.93 4.85 -7.48
CA GLU A 25 16.64 4.61 -8.14
C GLU A 25 16.63 3.31 -8.96
N ALA A 26 17.71 3.00 -9.69
CA ALA A 26 17.78 1.78 -10.50
C ALA A 26 17.85 0.51 -9.64
N ASP A 27 18.61 0.53 -8.55
CA ASP A 27 18.72 -0.60 -7.62
C ASP A 27 17.41 -0.81 -6.85
N LEU A 28 16.74 0.27 -6.46
CA LEU A 28 15.44 0.22 -5.77
C LEU A 28 14.31 -0.23 -6.72
N SER A 29 14.27 0.28 -7.95
CA SER A 29 13.28 -0.17 -8.94
C SER A 29 13.46 -1.66 -9.22
N ALA A 30 14.69 -2.13 -9.45
CA ALA A 30 14.97 -3.56 -9.61
C ALA A 30 14.55 -4.40 -8.38
N ALA A 31 14.79 -3.91 -7.16
CA ALA A 31 14.38 -4.60 -5.93
C ALA A 31 12.84 -4.65 -5.76
N VAL A 32 12.14 -3.55 -6.04
CA VAL A 32 10.67 -3.47 -6.01
C VAL A 32 10.05 -4.36 -7.07
N THR A 33 10.50 -4.28 -8.33
CA THR A 33 9.99 -5.13 -9.42
C THR A 33 10.27 -6.61 -9.17
N SER A 34 11.41 -6.99 -8.56
CA SER A 34 11.65 -8.39 -8.16
C SER A 34 10.65 -8.84 -7.09
N ALA A 35 10.50 -8.08 -6.01
CA ALA A 35 9.62 -8.44 -4.90
C ALA A 35 8.12 -8.44 -5.31
N LEU A 36 7.71 -7.52 -6.18
CA LEU A 36 6.38 -7.51 -6.81
C LEU A 36 6.18 -8.77 -7.65
N ARG A 37 7.11 -9.08 -8.58
CA ARG A 37 7.02 -10.28 -9.44
C ARG A 37 6.98 -11.58 -8.64
N GLU A 38 7.75 -11.67 -7.56
CA GLU A 38 7.75 -12.83 -6.65
C GLU A 38 6.40 -13.03 -5.96
N LEU A 39 5.83 -11.99 -5.33
CA LEU A 39 4.53 -12.11 -4.66
C LEU A 39 3.37 -12.27 -5.68
N ALA A 40 3.46 -11.64 -6.84
CA ALA A 40 2.47 -11.76 -7.90
C ALA A 40 2.47 -13.16 -8.55
N ALA A 41 3.62 -13.81 -8.68
CA ALA A 41 3.70 -15.20 -9.13
C ALA A 41 3.00 -16.17 -8.15
N GLU A 42 3.08 -15.92 -6.84
CA GLU A 42 2.34 -16.71 -5.83
C GLU A 42 0.84 -16.38 -5.76
N THR A 43 0.44 -15.14 -6.08
CA THR A 43 -0.92 -14.62 -5.79
C THR A 43 -1.83 -14.55 -7.03
N LEU A 44 -1.28 -14.18 -8.19
CA LEU A 44 -2.01 -13.87 -9.42
C LEU A 44 -1.66 -14.84 -10.57
N GLY A 45 -0.45 -15.39 -10.55
CA GLY A 45 0.09 -16.25 -11.60
C GLY A 45 0.29 -15.48 -12.91
N GLU A 46 -0.06 -16.11 -14.03
CA GLU A 46 0.09 -15.56 -15.39
C GLU A 46 -0.75 -14.29 -15.66
N ARG A 47 -1.67 -13.92 -14.76
CA ARG A 47 -2.44 -12.65 -14.84
C ARG A 47 -1.70 -11.42 -14.29
N SER A 48 -0.50 -11.60 -13.74
CA SER A 48 0.25 -10.49 -13.14
C SER A 48 0.67 -9.45 -14.18
N LEU A 49 0.10 -8.24 -14.08
CA LEU A 49 0.53 -7.06 -14.84
C LEU A 49 1.45 -6.13 -14.03
N ALA A 50 2.02 -6.61 -12.92
CA ALA A 50 2.89 -5.83 -12.02
C ALA A 50 4.22 -5.33 -12.65
N GLU A 51 4.54 -5.75 -13.87
CA GLU A 51 5.69 -5.23 -14.63
C GLU A 51 5.37 -3.98 -15.47
N LEU A 52 4.10 -3.58 -15.57
CA LEU A 52 3.69 -2.26 -16.08
C LEU A 52 3.86 -1.14 -15.04
N VAL A 53 4.40 -1.45 -13.85
CA VAL A 53 4.68 -0.48 -12.77
C VAL A 53 6.17 -0.51 -12.43
N THR A 54 6.77 0.68 -12.38
CA THR A 54 8.16 0.91 -11.99
C THR A 54 8.23 1.78 -10.74
N VAL A 55 9.39 1.80 -10.08
CA VAL A 55 9.79 2.99 -9.30
C VAL A 55 10.34 4.02 -10.29
N GLY A 56 9.98 5.29 -10.11
CA GLY A 56 10.55 6.42 -10.84
C GLY A 56 10.60 7.66 -9.96
N ALA A 57 11.41 8.64 -10.35
CA ALA A 57 11.60 9.87 -9.58
C ALA A 57 10.77 11.06 -10.07
N GLU A 58 10.44 11.98 -9.15
CA GLU A 58 10.04 13.35 -9.51
C GLU A 58 11.00 14.36 -8.87
N ASP A 59 11.50 15.31 -9.67
CA ASP A 59 12.37 16.38 -9.20
C ASP A 59 11.52 17.60 -8.79
N HIS A 60 11.53 17.94 -7.50
CA HIS A 60 10.78 19.05 -6.93
C HIS A 60 11.72 20.22 -6.50
N PRO A 61 11.22 21.45 -6.26
CA PRO A 61 12.03 22.58 -5.77
C PRO A 61 12.76 22.39 -4.42
N TRP A 62 12.53 21.26 -3.73
CA TRP A 62 13.07 20.95 -2.41
C TRP A 62 13.73 19.57 -2.31
N GLY A 63 13.68 18.73 -3.35
CA GLY A 63 13.97 17.31 -3.22
C GLY A 63 13.77 16.50 -4.49
N ARG A 64 13.94 15.18 -4.36
CA ARG A 64 13.75 14.20 -5.43
C ARG A 64 13.01 13.03 -4.82
N SER A 65 11.69 13.02 -4.99
CA SER A 65 10.84 11.93 -4.53
C SER A 65 11.07 10.69 -5.37
N LEU A 66 10.73 9.52 -4.82
CA LEU A 66 10.63 8.27 -5.55
C LEU A 66 9.22 7.73 -5.32
N GLY A 67 8.48 7.51 -6.41
CA GLY A 67 7.12 7.01 -6.39
C GLY A 67 6.95 5.72 -7.19
N LEU A 68 5.80 5.07 -7.03
CA LEU A 68 5.40 3.97 -7.91
C LEU A 68 4.51 4.54 -9.01
N ARG A 69 4.84 4.25 -10.25
CA ARG A 69 4.19 4.83 -11.42
C ARG A 69 4.12 3.85 -12.58
N LEU A 70 3.19 4.09 -13.49
CA LEU A 70 3.04 3.30 -14.71
C LEU A 70 4.26 3.51 -15.62
N ALA A 71 4.76 2.43 -16.22
CA ALA A 71 6.08 2.41 -16.86
C ALA A 71 6.12 3.15 -18.20
N ASP A 72 5.05 3.05 -19.00
CA ASP A 72 4.92 3.70 -20.31
C ASP A 72 4.11 5.02 -20.26
N TYR A 73 3.51 5.34 -19.10
CA TYR A 73 2.64 6.49 -18.86
C TYR A 73 2.99 7.11 -17.50
N ASP A 74 3.92 8.06 -17.47
CA ASP A 74 4.63 8.61 -16.28
C ASP A 74 3.70 9.31 -15.27
N VAL A 75 2.88 8.52 -14.57
CA VAL A 75 1.79 8.91 -13.67
C VAL A 75 1.83 8.04 -12.42
N GLU A 76 1.76 8.67 -11.24
CA GLU A 76 1.89 7.99 -9.96
C GLU A 76 0.62 7.20 -9.58
N LEU A 77 0.79 5.98 -9.07
CA LEU A 77 -0.28 5.13 -8.55
C LEU A 77 -1.20 5.84 -7.52
N PRO A 78 -0.70 6.60 -6.52
CA PRO A 78 -1.58 7.36 -5.62
C PRO A 78 -2.44 8.43 -6.31
N ASP A 79 -2.10 8.87 -7.53
CA ASP A 79 -2.89 9.85 -8.27
C ASP A 79 -3.93 9.17 -9.17
N VAL A 80 -3.63 8.03 -9.80
CA VAL A 80 -4.69 7.20 -10.42
C VAL A 80 -5.74 6.80 -9.35
N LEU A 81 -5.31 6.49 -8.14
CA LEU A 81 -6.18 6.20 -7.00
C LEU A 81 -6.91 7.44 -6.41
N LEU A 82 -6.46 8.67 -6.69
CA LEU A 82 -7.14 9.91 -6.29
C LEU A 82 -8.44 10.14 -7.06
N TYR A 83 -8.48 9.74 -8.33
CA TYR A 83 -9.68 9.86 -9.15
C TYR A 83 -10.56 8.61 -9.01
N ALA A 84 -9.96 7.46 -8.72
CA ALA A 84 -10.70 6.22 -8.47
C ALA A 84 -11.57 6.26 -7.20
N ASP A 85 -11.20 7.00 -6.14
CA ASP A 85 -11.96 6.97 -4.88
C ASP A 85 -13.35 7.64 -4.92
N GLN A 86 -13.70 8.26 -6.05
CA GLN A 86 -15.02 8.77 -6.39
C GLN A 86 -15.85 7.80 -7.27
N SER A 87 -15.37 6.58 -7.50
CA SER A 87 -16.03 5.58 -8.37
C SER A 87 -17.20 4.83 -7.69
N ASP A 88 -18.23 4.54 -8.48
CA ASP A 88 -19.25 3.55 -8.12
C ASP A 88 -18.61 2.15 -7.92
N LEU A 89 -19.01 1.45 -6.86
CA LEU A 89 -18.63 0.07 -6.57
C LEU A 89 -18.99 -0.86 -7.74
N PRO A 90 -18.01 -1.46 -8.45
CA PRO A 90 -18.30 -2.27 -9.64
C PRO A 90 -19.15 -3.51 -9.31
N PRO A 91 -20.12 -3.89 -10.18
CA PRO A 91 -20.94 -5.08 -9.97
C PRO A 91 -20.15 -6.38 -9.73
N GLN A 92 -19.01 -6.55 -10.41
CA GLN A 92 -18.13 -7.71 -10.29
C GLN A 92 -17.45 -7.79 -8.90
N VAL A 93 -17.05 -6.63 -8.35
CA VAL A 93 -16.56 -6.50 -6.97
C VAL A 93 -17.70 -6.82 -6.00
N LYS A 94 -18.92 -6.34 -6.27
CA LYS A 94 -20.10 -6.60 -5.44
C LYS A 94 -20.54 -8.08 -5.46
N GLU A 95 -20.39 -8.78 -6.58
CA GLU A 95 -20.60 -10.24 -6.68
C GLU A 95 -19.54 -11.02 -5.88
N SER A 96 -18.27 -10.60 -5.97
CA SER A 96 -17.13 -11.21 -5.26
C SER A 96 -17.09 -10.92 -3.76
N CYS A 97 -17.67 -9.78 -3.35
CA CYS A 97 -17.74 -9.27 -1.99
C CYS A 97 -19.17 -8.80 -1.64
N PRO A 98 -20.18 -9.70 -1.51
CA PRO A 98 -21.59 -9.30 -1.35
C PRO A 98 -21.91 -8.42 -0.14
N THR A 99 -21.10 -8.49 0.92
CA THR A 99 -21.26 -7.66 2.13
C THR A 99 -20.76 -6.22 2.00
N LEU A 100 -19.89 -5.94 1.02
CA LEU A 100 -19.27 -4.63 0.81
C LEU A 100 -20.30 -3.56 0.44
N SER A 101 -20.27 -2.39 1.07
CA SER A 101 -21.08 -1.23 0.66
C SER A 101 -20.27 -0.18 -0.11
N GLN A 102 -20.96 0.77 -0.77
CA GLN A 102 -20.33 1.85 -1.52
C GLN A 102 -19.34 2.64 -0.64
N GLU A 103 -19.76 2.96 0.58
CA GLU A 103 -18.96 3.72 1.53
C GLU A 103 -17.80 2.90 2.12
N GLU A 104 -17.82 1.57 2.00
CA GLU A 104 -16.67 0.72 2.30
C GLU A 104 -15.70 0.63 1.10
N TRP A 105 -16.20 0.69 -0.14
CA TRP A 105 -15.39 0.73 -1.38
C TRP A 105 -14.60 2.03 -1.48
N GLU A 106 -15.26 3.19 -1.33
CA GLU A 106 -14.64 4.52 -1.27
C GLU A 106 -13.52 4.56 -0.22
N ALA A 107 -13.78 4.04 0.98
CA ALA A 107 -12.80 3.97 2.05
C ALA A 107 -11.62 3.02 1.76
N VAL A 108 -11.82 1.95 0.98
CA VAL A 108 -10.72 1.09 0.52
C VAL A 108 -9.80 1.85 -0.43
N LEU A 109 -10.36 2.59 -1.40
CA LEU A 109 -9.57 3.34 -2.37
C LEU A 109 -8.85 4.54 -1.73
N LEU A 110 -9.57 5.35 -0.94
CA LEU A 110 -9.01 6.48 -0.19
C LEU A 110 -7.85 6.06 0.73
N VAL A 111 -8.02 4.97 1.50
CA VAL A 111 -6.94 4.48 2.38
C VAL A 111 -5.80 3.85 1.56
N SER A 112 -6.07 3.19 0.42
CA SER A 112 -5.01 2.68 -0.46
C SER A 112 -4.14 3.81 -1.02
N LYS A 113 -4.77 4.90 -1.49
CA LYS A 113 -4.10 6.14 -1.86
C LYS A 113 -3.26 6.71 -0.71
N LEU A 114 -3.83 6.80 0.50
CA LEU A 114 -3.11 7.31 1.67
C LEU A 114 -1.92 6.42 2.05
N ILE A 115 -2.04 5.09 1.92
CA ILE A 115 -0.93 4.14 2.10
C ILE A 115 0.19 4.44 1.08
N PHE A 116 -0.13 4.55 -0.21
CA PHE A 116 0.90 4.88 -1.21
C PHE A 116 1.55 6.25 -0.99
N ARG A 117 0.76 7.30 -0.73
CA ARG A 117 1.31 8.62 -0.37
C ARG A 117 2.17 8.54 0.91
N GLY A 118 1.78 7.72 1.88
CA GLY A 118 2.59 7.44 3.08
C GLY A 118 3.91 6.73 2.77
N LEU A 119 3.91 5.73 1.88
CA LEU A 119 5.11 5.00 1.48
C LEU A 119 6.06 5.84 0.65
N GLN A 120 5.55 6.66 -0.28
CA GLN A 120 6.31 7.40 -1.28
C GLN A 120 6.74 8.81 -0.81
N SER A 121 6.05 9.41 0.17
CA SER A 121 6.48 10.69 0.79
C SER A 121 7.93 10.63 1.29
N GLU A 122 8.75 11.58 0.84
CA GLU A 122 10.15 11.72 1.24
C GLU A 122 10.32 11.88 2.78
N PRO A 123 11.47 11.48 3.35
CA PRO A 123 11.92 11.93 4.68
C PRO A 123 12.65 13.29 4.57
N GLU A 124 13.01 13.90 5.71
CA GLU A 124 13.96 15.02 5.68
C GLU A 124 15.37 14.51 5.33
N PRO A 125 16.27 15.42 4.90
CA PRO A 125 17.69 15.28 5.18
C PRO A 125 17.96 14.91 6.66
N ALA A 126 19.01 14.11 6.89
CA ALA A 126 19.66 14.10 8.20
C ALA A 126 20.33 15.46 8.46
N ARG A 127 20.59 15.78 9.73
CA ARG A 127 21.49 16.90 10.05
C ARG A 127 22.93 16.44 9.87
N ASP A 128 23.55 16.83 8.76
CA ASP A 128 25.01 16.86 8.61
C ASP A 128 25.50 18.31 8.53
N ASP A 129 26.70 18.53 9.07
CA ASP A 129 27.26 19.87 9.28
C ASP A 129 27.91 20.48 8.03
N ALA A 130 27.77 21.80 7.90
CA ALA A 130 28.72 22.69 7.21
C ALA A 130 29.14 22.37 5.75
N GLY A 131 28.17 22.29 4.83
CA GLY A 131 28.40 22.35 3.37
C GLY A 131 27.71 23.55 2.71
N GLN A 132 28.44 24.40 1.98
CA GLN A 132 27.86 25.59 1.31
C GLN A 132 27.22 25.22 -0.04
N HIS A 133 25.89 25.29 -0.14
CA HIS A 133 25.16 25.36 -1.41
C HIS A 133 24.16 26.55 -1.43
N PRO A 134 23.89 27.16 -2.60
CA PRO A 134 23.20 28.45 -2.67
C PRO A 134 21.66 28.32 -2.65
N GLN A 135 21.03 29.00 -1.68
CA GLN A 135 19.63 29.47 -1.69
C GLN A 135 18.56 28.52 -2.30
N ALA A 136 18.60 27.23 -1.96
CA ALA A 136 17.38 26.43 -1.97
C ALA A 136 16.36 27.03 -0.97
N THR A 137 15.07 26.96 -1.27
CA THR A 137 14.05 27.33 -0.27
C THR A 137 14.01 26.26 0.83
N PRO A 138 13.67 26.62 2.09
CA PRO A 138 13.69 25.65 3.19
C PRO A 138 12.74 24.48 2.92
N ARG A 139 13.30 23.27 2.76
CA ARG A 139 12.55 22.03 2.57
C ARG A 139 11.62 21.79 3.78
N PRO A 140 10.37 21.34 3.57
CA PRO A 140 9.46 21.00 4.66
C PRO A 140 10.06 19.94 5.63
N PRO A 141 9.76 20.02 6.94
CA PRO A 141 10.28 19.09 7.94
C PRO A 141 9.60 17.71 7.88
N ARG A 142 10.13 16.75 8.65
CA ARG A 142 9.70 15.35 8.67
C ARG A 142 8.28 15.33 9.17
N SER A 143 7.38 14.77 8.37
CA SER A 143 6.14 14.24 8.93
C SER A 143 6.52 13.04 9.79
N VAL A 144 6.76 13.28 11.09
CA VAL A 144 6.90 12.22 12.10
C VAL A 144 5.70 11.28 12.06
N ALA A 145 4.54 11.80 11.66
CA ALA A 145 3.34 11.01 11.40
C ALA A 145 3.48 10.05 10.21
N ARG A 146 4.23 10.39 9.15
CA ARG A 146 4.54 9.46 8.04
C ARG A 146 5.37 8.27 8.52
N GLU A 147 6.39 8.52 9.35
CA GLU A 147 7.19 7.46 9.96
C GLU A 147 6.35 6.59 10.91
N GLN A 148 5.53 7.22 11.76
CA GLN A 148 4.57 6.51 12.63
C GLN A 148 3.55 5.69 11.83
N PHE A 149 3.07 6.19 10.70
CA PHE A 149 2.10 5.50 9.84
C PHE A 149 2.73 4.30 9.12
N CYS A 150 3.93 4.47 8.56
CA CYS A 150 4.71 3.36 8.00
C CYS A 150 5.02 2.28 9.08
N GLN A 151 5.36 2.70 10.30
CA GLN A 151 5.58 1.81 11.43
C GLN A 151 4.29 1.08 11.85
N ALA A 152 3.15 1.76 11.88
CA ALA A 152 1.86 1.16 12.23
C ALA A 152 1.37 0.17 11.16
N LEU A 153 1.64 0.42 9.88
CA LEU A 153 1.41 -0.53 8.78
C LEU A 153 2.31 -1.77 8.93
N ALA A 154 3.62 -1.59 9.13
CA ALA A 154 4.56 -2.69 9.34
C ALA A 154 4.16 -3.55 10.55
N ALA A 155 3.75 -2.91 11.66
CA ALA A 155 3.34 -3.57 12.89
C ALA A 155 2.19 -4.57 12.72
N ILE A 156 1.32 -4.42 11.71
CA ILE A 156 0.28 -5.42 11.38
C ILE A 156 0.94 -6.78 11.14
N SER A 157 1.93 -6.83 10.24
CA SER A 157 2.65 -8.06 9.90
C SER A 157 3.66 -8.52 10.98
N GLU A 158 4.23 -7.60 11.75
CA GLU A 158 5.37 -7.90 12.64
C GLU A 158 5.02 -8.13 14.10
N ARG A 159 3.98 -7.47 14.62
CA ARG A 159 3.64 -7.42 16.05
C ARG A 159 2.51 -8.38 16.39
N VAL A 160 2.78 -9.66 16.14
CA VAL A 160 1.90 -10.79 16.52
C VAL A 160 1.68 -10.92 18.04
N ASP A 161 2.45 -10.18 18.84
CA ASP A 161 2.28 -10.03 20.29
C ASP A 161 1.21 -9.00 20.69
N LEU A 162 0.83 -8.08 19.79
CA LEU A 162 -0.16 -7.03 20.06
C LEU A 162 -1.58 -7.50 19.74
N HIS A 163 -2.53 -7.14 20.61
CA HIS A 163 -3.92 -7.45 20.37
C HIS A 163 -4.49 -6.56 19.24
N GLN A 164 -5.27 -7.16 18.35
CA GLN A 164 -5.88 -6.51 17.17
C GLN A 164 -6.56 -5.15 17.42
N HIS A 165 -7.13 -4.91 18.62
CA HIS A 165 -7.68 -3.60 19.00
C HIS A 165 -6.59 -2.53 19.18
N GLU A 166 -5.44 -2.89 19.73
CA GLU A 166 -4.31 -1.98 19.89
C GLU A 166 -3.69 -1.64 18.53
N LEU A 167 -3.47 -2.66 17.67
CA LEU A 167 -3.02 -2.46 16.28
C LEU A 167 -4.00 -1.55 15.50
N THR A 168 -5.31 -1.77 15.66
CA THR A 168 -6.35 -0.90 15.09
C THR A 168 -6.24 0.55 15.60
N GLY A 169 -6.04 0.75 16.91
CA GLY A 169 -5.91 2.08 17.50
C GLY A 169 -4.65 2.82 17.06
N GLN A 170 -3.51 2.13 17.01
CA GLN A 170 -2.24 2.67 16.53
C GLN A 170 -2.33 3.07 15.05
N LEU A 171 -2.86 2.19 14.19
CA LEU A 171 -3.03 2.46 12.76
C LEU A 171 -3.95 3.66 12.49
N ARG A 172 -5.12 3.72 13.15
CA ARG A 172 -6.07 4.83 12.99
C ARG A 172 -5.48 6.17 13.42
N THR A 173 -4.80 6.21 14.57
CA THR A 173 -4.12 7.41 15.07
C THR A 173 -3.02 7.85 14.12
N ALA A 174 -2.16 6.93 13.67
CA ALA A 174 -1.06 7.26 12.78
C ALA A 174 -1.53 7.74 11.40
N LEU A 175 -2.57 7.10 10.83
CA LEU A 175 -3.21 7.53 9.58
C LEU A 175 -3.80 8.94 9.69
N LEU A 176 -4.50 9.27 10.78
CA LEU A 176 -5.08 10.61 10.98
C LEU A 176 -4.00 11.68 11.24
N ASN A 177 -2.94 11.33 11.97
CA ASN A 177 -1.78 12.21 12.15
C ASN A 177 -1.09 12.52 10.81
N PHE A 178 -1.05 11.55 9.88
CA PHE A 178 -0.40 11.70 8.58
C PHE A 178 -1.29 12.43 7.55
N ALA A 179 -2.51 11.95 7.37
CA ALA A 179 -3.45 12.44 6.35
C ALA A 179 -4.16 13.75 6.74
N SER A 180 -3.99 14.21 7.99
CA SER A 180 -4.77 15.26 8.65
C SER A 180 -6.24 14.90 8.93
N GLU A 181 -6.78 15.56 9.96
CA GLU A 181 -8.07 15.29 10.59
C GLU A 181 -9.32 15.79 9.80
N THR A 182 -9.33 15.64 8.47
CA THR A 182 -10.48 15.98 7.61
C THR A 182 -11.69 15.07 7.89
N PRO A 183 -12.92 15.46 7.49
CA PRO A 183 -14.11 14.62 7.68
C PRO A 183 -13.96 13.24 7.02
N ASP A 184 -13.50 13.23 5.77
CA ASP A 184 -13.40 12.03 4.92
C ASP A 184 -12.35 11.05 5.47
N ASN A 185 -11.19 11.57 5.89
CA ASN A 185 -10.16 10.78 6.56
C ASN A 185 -10.65 10.19 7.89
N LYS A 186 -11.49 10.92 8.64
CA LYS A 186 -12.11 10.42 9.88
C LYS A 186 -13.15 9.33 9.62
N GLU A 187 -13.94 9.44 8.56
CA GLU A 187 -14.88 8.40 8.13
C GLU A 187 -14.16 7.14 7.63
N ALA A 188 -13.09 7.30 6.86
CA ALA A 188 -12.25 6.19 6.41
C ALA A 188 -11.51 5.51 7.57
N ALA A 189 -10.93 6.29 8.50
CA ALA A 189 -10.28 5.75 9.70
C ALA A 189 -11.26 4.94 10.58
N GLN A 190 -12.54 5.30 10.64
CA GLN A 190 -13.56 4.52 11.37
C GLN A 190 -13.93 3.21 10.64
N ARG A 191 -13.78 3.16 9.31
CA ARG A 191 -14.04 1.98 8.47
C ARG A 191 -12.89 0.97 8.43
N ILE A 192 -11.65 1.33 8.82
CA ILE A 192 -10.54 0.36 8.89
C ILE A 192 -10.40 -0.31 10.25
N ALA A 193 -10.04 -1.58 10.28
CA ALA A 193 -9.65 -2.32 11.47
C ALA A 193 -8.53 -3.31 11.14
N VAL A 194 -7.67 -3.59 12.12
CA VAL A 194 -6.77 -4.74 12.07
C VAL A 194 -7.50 -5.92 12.68
N LEU A 195 -7.71 -6.99 11.92
CA LEU A 195 -8.51 -8.15 12.33
C LEU A 195 -7.78 -9.46 12.02
N HIS A 196 -8.01 -10.48 12.85
CA HIS A 196 -7.77 -11.87 12.47
C HIS A 196 -9.00 -12.37 11.69
N THR A 197 -8.83 -12.67 10.40
CA THR A 197 -9.90 -13.26 9.59
C THR A 197 -10.08 -14.74 9.96
N GLY A 198 -11.33 -15.23 10.00
CA GLY A 198 -11.78 -16.32 10.89
C GLY A 198 -11.24 -17.75 10.71
N GLU A 199 -10.15 -17.97 9.97
CA GLU A 199 -9.40 -19.23 9.95
C GLU A 199 -8.26 -19.19 10.99
N PRO A 200 -8.07 -20.24 11.84
CA PRO A 200 -7.05 -20.23 12.89
C PRO A 200 -5.59 -20.05 12.46
N GLN A 201 -5.28 -20.19 11.16
CA GLN A 201 -3.95 -20.02 10.58
C GLN A 201 -3.74 -18.63 9.92
N GLN A 202 -4.75 -17.76 9.93
CA GLN A 202 -4.67 -16.43 9.32
C GLN A 202 -4.29 -15.38 10.37
N GLY A 203 -3.08 -14.82 10.24
CA GLY A 203 -2.61 -13.73 11.08
C GLY A 203 -3.39 -12.42 10.86
N PRO A 204 -3.05 -11.36 11.62
CA PRO A 204 -3.71 -10.06 11.51
C PRO A 204 -3.55 -9.43 10.11
N ARG A 205 -4.65 -8.82 9.62
CA ARG A 205 -4.74 -8.14 8.31
C ARG A 205 -5.40 -6.78 8.44
N LEU A 206 -5.13 -5.89 7.48
CA LEU A 206 -5.91 -4.68 7.27
C LEU A 206 -7.26 -5.05 6.65
N CYS A 207 -8.34 -4.80 7.39
CA CYS A 207 -9.69 -5.18 7.04
C CYS A 207 -10.67 -4.01 7.18
N LEU A 208 -11.82 -4.14 6.54
CA LEU A 208 -12.99 -3.31 6.80
C LEU A 208 -13.64 -3.68 8.14
N SER A 209 -13.93 -2.67 8.96
CA SER A 209 -14.37 -2.83 10.35
C SER A 209 -15.80 -3.35 10.50
N ARG A 210 -16.63 -3.18 9.47
CA ARG A 210 -18.03 -3.65 9.41
C ARG A 210 -18.16 -4.98 8.69
N SER A 211 -17.70 -5.08 7.45
CA SER A 211 -17.83 -6.29 6.63
C SER A 211 -16.80 -7.39 6.94
N GLY A 212 -15.70 -7.06 7.65
CA GLY A 212 -14.62 -7.99 7.98
C GLY A 212 -13.74 -8.40 6.79
N LEU A 213 -13.96 -7.81 5.61
CA LEU A 213 -13.23 -8.11 4.38
C LEU A 213 -11.82 -7.54 4.44
N ALA A 214 -10.81 -8.34 4.06
CA ALA A 214 -9.44 -7.88 3.91
C ALA A 214 -9.31 -6.91 2.73
N PHE A 215 -8.53 -5.84 2.92
CA PHE A 215 -8.33 -4.79 1.93
C PHE A 215 -7.75 -5.33 0.61
N SER A 216 -6.72 -6.20 0.70
CA SER A 216 -6.13 -6.89 -0.44
C SER A 216 -7.17 -7.64 -1.26
N LYS A 217 -8.11 -8.36 -0.61
CA LYS A 217 -9.20 -9.09 -1.28
C LYS A 217 -10.14 -8.12 -2.02
N VAL A 218 -10.57 -7.03 -1.38
CA VAL A 218 -11.51 -6.08 -2.00
C VAL A 218 -10.91 -5.49 -3.27
N VAL A 219 -9.67 -4.99 -3.19
CA VAL A 219 -8.96 -4.43 -4.36
C VAL A 219 -8.75 -5.49 -5.43
N LEU A 220 -8.22 -6.67 -5.10
CA LEU A 220 -7.96 -7.73 -6.10
C LEU A 220 -9.25 -8.31 -6.71
N SER A 221 -10.42 -8.11 -6.10
CA SER A 221 -11.71 -8.45 -6.73
C SER A 221 -12.17 -7.44 -7.80
N ALA A 222 -11.41 -6.36 -8.02
CA ALA A 222 -11.59 -5.43 -9.14
C ALA A 222 -10.74 -5.77 -10.38
N ASP A 223 -9.97 -6.86 -10.37
CA ASP A 223 -9.28 -7.37 -11.57
C ASP A 223 -10.27 -7.57 -12.73
N GLY A 224 -9.94 -7.01 -13.90
CA GLY A 224 -10.80 -7.04 -15.09
C GLY A 224 -12.05 -6.15 -15.02
N CYS A 225 -12.22 -5.32 -13.98
CA CYS A 225 -13.24 -4.27 -13.99
C CYS A 225 -12.85 -3.13 -14.95
N PRO A 226 -13.81 -2.53 -15.67
CA PRO A 226 -13.52 -1.41 -16.56
C PRO A 226 -12.93 -0.22 -15.80
N VAL A 227 -12.06 0.55 -16.46
CA VAL A 227 -11.53 1.82 -15.92
C VAL A 227 -12.69 2.76 -15.57
N PRO A 228 -12.77 3.33 -14.34
CA PRO A 228 -13.84 4.26 -13.96
C PRO A 228 -13.84 5.53 -14.82
N SER A 229 -15.01 6.09 -15.13
CA SER A 229 -15.12 7.29 -15.98
C SER A 229 -14.40 8.50 -15.37
N CYS A 230 -14.48 8.68 -14.05
CA CYS A 230 -13.75 9.71 -13.32
C CYS A 230 -12.22 9.60 -13.43
N VAL A 231 -11.69 8.38 -13.66
CA VAL A 231 -10.25 8.16 -13.93
C VAL A 231 -9.93 8.49 -15.38
N LEU A 232 -10.78 8.09 -16.34
CA LEU A 232 -10.63 8.42 -17.76
C LEU A 232 -10.86 9.90 -18.10
N GLU A 233 -11.53 10.66 -17.22
CA GLU A 233 -11.73 12.11 -17.37
C GLU A 233 -10.44 12.92 -17.11
N GLU A 234 -9.54 12.44 -16.24
CA GLU A 234 -8.20 13.02 -16.02
C GLU A 234 -7.12 12.30 -16.87
N PHE A 235 -7.21 10.97 -16.99
CA PHE A 235 -6.24 10.11 -17.69
C PHE A 235 -6.88 9.42 -18.91
N PRO A 236 -7.21 10.16 -19.99
CA PRO A 236 -7.98 9.65 -21.12
C PRO A 236 -7.24 8.60 -21.98
N ASP A 237 -5.91 8.55 -21.87
CA ASP A 237 -5.06 7.59 -22.59
C ASP A 237 -4.79 6.31 -21.76
N LEU A 238 -5.21 6.26 -20.48
CA LEU A 238 -4.95 5.14 -19.58
C LEU A 238 -5.61 3.84 -20.09
N THR A 239 -4.79 2.81 -20.32
CA THR A 239 -5.28 1.52 -20.84
C THR A 239 -5.88 0.64 -19.75
N GLN A 240 -6.70 -0.33 -20.18
CA GLN A 240 -7.27 -1.34 -19.29
C GLN A 240 -6.20 -2.18 -18.58
N ASP A 241 -5.07 -2.46 -19.23
CA ASP A 241 -4.00 -3.28 -18.66
C ASP A 241 -3.18 -2.50 -17.63
N GLU A 242 -2.97 -1.20 -17.84
CA GLU A 242 -2.39 -0.29 -16.84
C GLU A 242 -3.30 -0.12 -15.62
N TRP A 243 -4.61 0.05 -15.83
CA TRP A 243 -5.58 0.06 -14.72
C TRP A 243 -5.58 -1.27 -13.95
N ASN A 244 -5.58 -2.41 -14.65
CA ASN A 244 -5.42 -3.73 -14.03
C ASN A 244 -4.08 -3.81 -13.26
N ALA A 245 -2.99 -3.21 -13.76
CA ALA A 245 -1.71 -3.16 -13.06
C ALA A 245 -1.76 -2.29 -11.79
N VAL A 246 -2.43 -1.14 -11.80
CA VAL A 246 -2.70 -0.33 -10.60
C VAL A 246 -3.46 -1.15 -9.56
N ILE A 247 -4.52 -1.85 -9.95
CA ILE A 247 -5.29 -2.75 -9.07
C ILE A 247 -4.41 -3.88 -8.51
N HIS A 248 -3.63 -4.54 -9.36
CA HIS A 248 -2.72 -5.62 -8.94
C HIS A 248 -1.66 -5.13 -7.95
N VAL A 249 -0.93 -4.05 -8.25
CA VAL A 249 0.13 -3.53 -7.36
C VAL A 249 -0.45 -2.95 -6.07
N THR A 250 -1.65 -2.36 -6.11
CA THR A 250 -2.38 -1.94 -4.90
C THR A 250 -2.71 -3.15 -4.02
N GLY A 251 -3.29 -4.21 -4.59
CA GLY A 251 -3.61 -5.44 -3.86
C GLY A 251 -2.39 -6.15 -3.28
N LEU A 252 -1.30 -6.22 -4.03
CA LEU A 252 -0.01 -6.80 -3.61
C LEU A 252 0.66 -5.96 -2.51
N THR A 253 0.64 -4.63 -2.63
CA THR A 253 1.14 -3.69 -1.60
C THR A 253 0.37 -3.86 -0.29
N LEU A 254 -0.96 -3.91 -0.34
CA LEU A 254 -1.80 -4.17 0.84
C LEU A 254 -1.47 -5.53 1.47
N MET A 255 -1.30 -6.56 0.64
CA MET A 255 -0.95 -7.92 1.08
C MET A 255 0.46 -8.01 1.70
N ALA A 256 1.39 -7.12 1.33
CA ALA A 256 2.74 -7.07 1.91
C ALA A 256 2.74 -6.67 3.41
N PHE A 257 1.76 -5.87 3.84
CA PHE A 257 1.58 -5.45 5.24
C PHE A 257 0.69 -6.39 6.06
N GLU A 258 0.06 -7.39 5.43
CA GLU A 258 -0.62 -8.46 6.15
C GLU A 258 0.37 -9.43 6.79
N ALA A 259 0.03 -9.99 7.95
CA ALA A 259 0.77 -11.11 8.49
C ALA A 259 0.71 -12.34 7.57
N GLU A 260 1.80 -13.11 7.56
CA GLU A 260 1.88 -14.38 6.82
C GLU A 260 0.86 -15.40 7.32
N LEU A 261 0.53 -16.36 6.44
CA LEU A 261 -0.19 -17.55 6.86
C LEU A 261 0.69 -18.38 7.78
N ALA A 262 0.15 -18.79 8.93
CA ALA A 262 0.77 -19.76 9.81
C ALA A 262 0.66 -21.17 9.20
N ARG A 263 1.38 -21.41 8.08
CA ARG A 263 1.61 -22.76 7.56
C ARG A 263 2.24 -23.59 8.68
N ASP A 264 1.67 -24.76 8.96
CA ASP A 264 2.06 -25.58 10.10
C ASP A 264 3.58 -25.79 10.13
N VAL A 265 4.22 -25.32 11.21
CA VAL A 265 5.59 -25.71 11.56
C VAL A 265 5.51 -27.19 11.89
N GLY A 266 5.76 -28.01 10.87
CA GLY A 266 5.40 -29.42 10.84
C GLY A 266 5.79 -30.13 12.14
N ILE A 267 4.78 -30.48 12.95
CA ILE A 267 5.00 -31.18 14.20
C ILE A 267 5.55 -32.56 13.83
N ALA A 268 6.88 -32.68 13.93
CA ALA A 268 7.58 -33.93 13.82
C ALA A 268 7.20 -34.77 15.03
N THR A 269 6.08 -35.48 14.94
CA THR A 269 5.57 -36.39 15.96
C THR A 269 6.56 -37.54 16.12
N VAL A 270 7.55 -37.35 17.00
CA VAL A 270 8.56 -38.37 17.33
C VAL A 270 7.86 -39.50 18.09
N SER A 271 7.43 -40.51 17.34
CA SER A 271 6.93 -41.75 17.91
C SER A 271 8.00 -42.45 18.74
N ARG A 272 7.67 -42.78 19.99
CA ARG A 272 8.38 -43.70 20.88
C ARG A 272 7.36 -44.45 21.73
#